data_AF-A0A8J3TFH2-F1
#
_entry.id   AF-A0A8J3TFH2-F1
#
_cell.length_a   1.000
_cell.length_b   1.000
_cell.length_c   1.000
_cell.angle_alpha   90.00
_cell.angle_beta   90.00
_cell.angle_gamma   90.00
#
_symmetry.space_group_name_H-M   'P 1'
#
loop_
_entity.id
_entity.type
_entity.pdbx_description
1 polymer ?
#
loop_
_entity_poly.entity_id
_entity_poly.type
_entity_poly.pdbx_seq_one_letter_code
_entity_poly.pdbx_strand_id
1 'polypeptide(L)'
;MTEEIRVVRATPHRITTLAADVPVSVLASSHGWSRVEGDVAALSVATGTAGCVLRVGDDATLSLLLHSPDGTVIGPLDAASAEPEMVQAVAVFGLPDGATVLHRALTATSPWYDPPARLADACRALGVPPELITAAEPGRPAPTPIGVAAEVGVVLVHAPVDAAAADAPLSRQSAWTVPLGTRWSLHVWDGSGEPTSLVDAAMALAEQQRTTLAYWWSGRTAGFILTRGNRIAGAHEWGGDAPNTPNSTAQAGQALAEEFRVPEQAPALVALLRSTDLAPDDALAALCRLLRIPAELVGQTSEELATWATAVPGARHTDRLGFAAAVAHAVREAPPDNILEDLSKRRPGWYRLLNGLVAVVMGLSTALLALLWHWNAMSGWWVLVGVLTTLSYAWGLRPGRR
;
A
#
# COMPACT_ATOMS: atom_id res chain seq x y z
N MET A 1 17.44 1.65 -30.11
CA MET A 1 18.04 1.32 -28.80
C MET A 1 17.13 0.32 -28.09
N THR A 2 17.61 -0.90 -27.89
CA THR A 2 16.92 -1.90 -27.06
C THR A 2 16.95 -1.46 -25.59
N GLU A 3 15.79 -1.27 -24.99
CA GLU A 3 15.68 -1.01 -23.56
C GLU A 3 15.67 -2.33 -22.79
N GLU A 4 16.52 -2.45 -21.77
CA GLU A 4 16.58 -3.62 -20.89
C GLU A 4 16.20 -3.21 -19.46
N ILE A 5 15.15 -3.86 -18.94
CA ILE A 5 14.59 -3.59 -17.62
C ILE A 5 14.81 -4.84 -16.77
N ARG A 6 15.54 -4.65 -15.67
CA ARG A 6 15.96 -5.73 -14.77
C ARG A 6 15.25 -5.57 -13.45
N VAL A 7 14.48 -6.58 -13.05
CA VAL A 7 13.70 -6.57 -11.80
C VAL A 7 13.86 -7.88 -11.04
N VAL A 8 13.84 -7.79 -9.72
CA VAL A 8 13.90 -8.94 -8.81
C VAL A 8 12.84 -8.81 -7.73
N ARG A 9 12.20 -9.92 -7.34
CA ARG A 9 11.19 -9.96 -6.27
C ARG A 9 11.85 -9.97 -4.88
N ALA A 10 12.71 -8.98 -4.64
CA ALA A 10 13.39 -8.76 -3.38
C ALA A 10 13.37 -7.27 -3.05
N THR A 11 13.16 -6.94 -1.77
CA THR A 11 13.27 -5.56 -1.28
C THR A 11 14.74 -5.12 -1.24
N PRO A 12 15.03 -3.81 -1.25
CA PRO A 12 16.40 -3.31 -1.14
C PRO A 12 17.12 -3.86 0.10
N HIS A 13 16.41 -3.98 1.22
CA HIS A 13 16.94 -4.57 2.46
C HIS A 13 17.32 -6.06 2.29
N ARG A 14 16.52 -6.85 1.57
CA ARG A 14 16.83 -8.26 1.32
C ARG A 14 18.05 -8.40 0.42
N ILE A 15 18.16 -7.56 -0.61
CA ILE A 15 19.31 -7.53 -1.53
C ILE A 15 20.60 -7.19 -0.76
N THR A 16 20.60 -6.12 0.04
CA THR A 16 21.79 -5.72 0.81
C THR A 16 22.20 -6.75 1.86
N THR A 17 21.23 -7.47 2.44
CA THR A 17 21.49 -8.45 3.49
C THR A 17 21.95 -9.81 2.94
N LEU A 18 21.36 -10.29 1.84
CA LEU A 18 21.56 -11.65 1.34
C LEU A 18 22.43 -11.72 0.09
N ALA A 19 22.60 -10.61 -0.62
CA ALA A 19 23.39 -10.53 -1.85
C ALA A 19 24.49 -9.46 -1.74
N ALA A 20 25.11 -9.33 -0.55
CA ALA A 20 26.15 -8.34 -0.27
C ALA A 20 27.37 -8.44 -1.20
N ASP A 21 27.67 -9.66 -1.68
CA ASP A 21 28.79 -9.93 -2.59
C ASP A 21 28.42 -9.75 -4.07
N VAL A 22 27.15 -9.44 -4.38
CA VAL A 22 26.69 -9.21 -5.76
C VAL A 22 26.71 -7.71 -6.06
N PRO A 23 27.52 -7.24 -7.02
CA PRO A 23 27.54 -5.82 -7.38
C PRO A 23 26.21 -5.41 -7.99
N VAL A 24 25.46 -4.58 -7.26
CA VAL A 24 24.11 -4.15 -7.65
C VAL A 24 23.83 -2.72 -7.20
N SER A 25 23.20 -1.94 -8.09
CA SER A 25 22.57 -0.67 -7.74
C SER A 25 21.06 -0.82 -7.78
N VAL A 26 20.36 -0.48 -6.71
CA VAL A 26 18.90 -0.46 -6.70
C VAL A 26 18.44 0.90 -7.21
N LEU A 27 17.68 0.89 -8.30
CA LEU A 27 17.19 2.10 -8.97
C LEU A 27 15.81 2.54 -8.45
N ALA A 28 14.94 1.58 -8.15
CA ALA A 28 13.59 1.81 -7.64
C ALA A 28 13.06 0.56 -6.90
N SER A 29 12.06 0.72 -6.03
CA SER A 29 11.41 -0.41 -5.35
C SER A 29 9.91 -0.17 -5.15
N SER A 30 9.11 -1.21 -5.33
CA SER A 30 7.64 -1.17 -5.20
C SER A 30 7.12 -2.57 -4.85
N HIS A 31 6.15 -2.67 -3.93
CA HIS A 31 5.44 -3.93 -3.58
C HIS A 31 6.30 -5.20 -3.44
N GLY A 32 7.47 -5.10 -2.80
CA GLY A 32 8.37 -6.26 -2.60
C GLY A 32 9.30 -6.57 -3.78
N TRP A 33 9.27 -5.77 -4.84
CA TRP A 33 10.14 -5.81 -5.99
C TRP A 33 11.15 -4.66 -6.00
N SER A 34 12.28 -4.88 -6.67
CA SER A 34 13.29 -3.85 -6.93
C SER A 34 13.70 -3.84 -8.40
N ARG A 35 13.76 -2.66 -9.01
CA ARG A 35 14.47 -2.43 -10.28
C ARG A 35 15.94 -2.26 -9.96
N VAL A 36 16.80 -2.98 -10.69
CA VAL A 36 18.22 -3.05 -10.39
C VAL A 36 19.09 -2.82 -11.61
N GLU A 37 20.29 -2.30 -11.38
CA GLU A 37 21.42 -2.41 -12.29
C GLU A 37 22.41 -3.41 -11.70
N GLY A 38 22.44 -4.61 -12.26
CA GLY A 38 23.27 -5.72 -11.78
C GLY A 38 22.86 -7.05 -12.40
N ASP A 39 23.50 -8.13 -11.94
CA ASP A 39 23.22 -9.49 -12.39
C ASP A 39 21.96 -10.07 -11.72
N VAL A 40 20.84 -10.11 -12.47
CA VAL A 40 19.56 -10.64 -11.98
C VAL A 40 19.66 -12.12 -11.60
N ALA A 41 20.47 -12.92 -12.31
CA ALA A 41 20.60 -14.35 -12.02
C ALA A 41 21.29 -14.55 -10.67
N ALA A 42 22.41 -13.86 -10.44
CA ALA A 42 23.13 -13.89 -9.17
C ALA A 42 22.24 -13.40 -8.01
N LEU A 43 21.46 -12.33 -8.24
CA LEU A 43 20.53 -11.80 -7.24
C LEU A 43 19.39 -12.78 -6.93
N SER A 44 18.82 -13.44 -7.93
CA SER A 44 17.74 -14.41 -7.74
C SER A 44 18.17 -15.59 -6.88
N VAL A 45 19.37 -16.13 -7.13
CA VAL A 45 19.95 -17.22 -6.33
C VAL A 45 20.29 -16.73 -4.91
N ALA A 46 21.02 -15.63 -4.78
CA ALA A 46 21.48 -15.12 -3.49
C ALA A 46 20.30 -14.72 -2.57
N THR A 47 19.25 -14.13 -3.14
CA THR A 47 18.06 -13.75 -2.39
C THR A 47 17.05 -14.88 -2.25
N GLY A 48 17.19 -15.99 -2.97
CA GLY A 48 16.19 -17.06 -3.03
C GLY A 48 14.83 -16.57 -3.54
N THR A 49 14.83 -15.63 -4.50
CA THR A 49 13.60 -15.06 -5.09
C THR A 49 13.69 -15.00 -6.60
N ALA A 50 12.54 -15.05 -7.27
CA ALA A 50 12.52 -14.97 -8.73
C ALA A 50 12.82 -13.55 -9.23
N GLY A 51 13.42 -13.46 -10.41
CA GLY A 51 13.71 -12.21 -11.10
C GLY A 51 13.52 -12.35 -12.60
N CYS A 52 13.46 -11.23 -13.31
CA CYS A 52 13.38 -11.25 -14.76
C CYS A 52 14.08 -10.04 -15.40
N VAL A 53 14.42 -10.25 -16.66
CA VAL A 53 14.96 -9.25 -17.58
C VAL A 53 13.95 -9.11 -18.71
N LEU A 54 13.37 -7.92 -18.84
CA LEU A 54 12.46 -7.54 -19.91
C LEU A 54 13.25 -6.76 -20.95
N ARG A 55 13.16 -7.14 -22.22
CA ARG A 55 13.82 -6.46 -23.34
C ARG A 55 12.79 -5.98 -24.33
N VAL A 56 12.80 -4.68 -24.61
CA VAL A 56 11.96 -4.04 -25.63
C VAL A 56 12.85 -3.65 -26.80
N GLY A 57 12.66 -4.31 -27.93
CA GLY A 57 13.38 -4.05 -29.18
C GLY A 57 12.80 -2.86 -29.96
N ASP A 58 13.60 -2.34 -30.89
CA ASP A 58 13.24 -1.18 -31.72
C ASP A 58 12.02 -1.44 -32.62
N ASP A 59 11.82 -2.70 -33.01
CA ASP A 59 10.68 -3.14 -33.82
C ASP A 59 9.45 -3.51 -32.96
N ALA A 60 9.30 -2.89 -31.78
CA ALA A 60 8.20 -3.19 -30.86
C ALA A 60 8.17 -4.64 -30.34
N THR A 61 9.25 -5.40 -30.53
CA THR A 61 9.36 -6.80 -30.09
C THR A 61 9.67 -6.87 -28.60
N LEU A 62 8.87 -7.60 -27.85
CA LEU A 62 9.10 -7.88 -26.43
C LEU A 62 9.73 -9.26 -26.27
N SER A 63 10.79 -9.36 -25.46
CA SER A 63 11.33 -10.64 -25.03
C SER A 63 11.62 -10.65 -23.52
N LEU A 64 11.50 -11.82 -22.90
CA LEU A 64 11.72 -11.99 -21.45
C LEU A 64 12.73 -13.07 -21.16
N LEU A 65 13.58 -12.85 -20.17
CA LEU A 65 14.43 -13.87 -19.56
C LEU A 65 14.10 -13.94 -18.07
N LEU A 66 13.74 -15.11 -17.57
CA LEU A 66 13.38 -15.31 -16.18
C LEU A 66 14.46 -16.09 -15.45
N HIS A 67 14.66 -15.74 -14.18
CA HIS A 67 15.59 -16.37 -13.27
C HIS A 67 14.82 -16.85 -12.04
N SER A 68 14.83 -18.15 -11.80
CA SER A 68 14.21 -18.74 -10.62
C SER A 68 15.13 -18.68 -9.40
N PRO A 69 14.59 -18.85 -8.17
CA PRO A 69 15.37 -18.92 -6.95
C PRO A 69 16.47 -20.00 -6.92
N ASP A 70 16.29 -21.08 -7.70
CA ASP A 70 17.21 -22.22 -7.77
C ASP A 70 18.29 -22.06 -8.86
N GLY A 71 18.31 -20.92 -9.56
CA GLY A 71 19.26 -20.63 -10.63
C GLY A 71 18.86 -21.15 -12.00
N THR A 72 17.68 -21.79 -12.13
CA THR A 72 17.11 -22.14 -13.44
C THR A 72 16.80 -20.87 -14.23
N VAL A 73 17.06 -20.92 -15.53
CA VAL A 73 16.77 -19.84 -16.47
C VAL A 73 15.68 -20.29 -17.43
N ILE A 74 14.65 -19.47 -17.62
CA ILE A 74 13.57 -19.72 -18.57
C ILE A 74 13.55 -18.59 -19.59
N GLY A 75 13.64 -18.95 -20.88
CA GLY A 75 13.67 -18.01 -22.00
C GLY A 75 14.99 -18.03 -22.78
N PRO A 76 15.18 -17.10 -23.74
CA PRO A 76 14.31 -15.97 -24.01
C PRO A 76 12.90 -16.39 -24.45
N LEU A 77 11.89 -15.80 -23.85
CA LEU A 77 10.50 -15.94 -24.23
C LEU A 77 10.14 -14.81 -25.18
N ASP A 78 9.65 -15.15 -26.36
CA ASP A 78 9.27 -14.20 -27.39
C ASP A 78 8.01 -14.68 -28.14
N ALA A 79 7.70 -14.04 -29.26
CA ALA A 79 6.53 -14.37 -30.08
C ALA A 79 6.53 -15.81 -30.64
N ALA A 80 7.68 -16.48 -30.70
CA ALA A 80 7.81 -17.85 -31.20
C ALA A 80 7.70 -18.91 -30.09
N SER A 81 7.73 -18.49 -28.83
CA SER A 81 7.68 -19.40 -27.68
C SER A 81 6.33 -20.08 -27.52
N ALA A 82 6.36 -21.35 -27.11
CA ALA A 82 5.18 -22.18 -26.98
C ALA A 82 4.44 -21.95 -25.65
N GLU A 83 3.14 -22.24 -25.62
CA GLU A 83 2.30 -22.09 -24.42
C GLU A 83 2.84 -22.83 -23.18
N PRO A 84 3.40 -24.05 -23.26
CA PRO A 84 4.00 -24.70 -22.09
C PRO A 84 5.17 -23.94 -21.48
N GLU A 85 5.94 -23.20 -22.30
CA GLU A 85 7.05 -22.37 -21.82
C GLU A 85 6.52 -21.17 -21.03
N MET A 86 5.38 -20.60 -21.44
CA MET A 86 4.68 -19.52 -20.70
C MET A 86 4.13 -20.01 -19.37
N VAL A 87 3.55 -21.21 -19.33
CA VAL A 87 3.07 -21.84 -18.09
C VAL A 87 4.23 -22.06 -17.12
N GLN A 88 5.35 -22.59 -17.61
CA GLN A 88 6.55 -22.79 -16.80
C GLN A 88 7.11 -21.46 -16.28
N ALA A 89 7.16 -20.43 -17.13
CA ALA A 89 7.64 -19.11 -16.79
C ALA A 89 6.84 -18.46 -15.66
N VAL A 90 5.52 -18.48 -15.78
CA VAL A 90 4.61 -17.87 -14.81
C VAL A 90 4.55 -18.69 -13.50
N ALA A 91 4.75 -20.00 -13.57
CA ALA A 91 4.83 -20.85 -12.38
C ALA A 91 6.00 -20.48 -11.45
N VAL A 92 7.13 -19.98 -11.99
CA VAL A 92 8.26 -19.50 -11.16
C VAL A 92 7.87 -18.35 -10.23
N PHE A 93 6.91 -17.52 -10.63
CA PHE A 93 6.41 -16.41 -9.82
C PHE A 93 5.19 -16.77 -8.96
N GLY A 94 4.65 -18.00 -9.11
CA GLY A 94 3.50 -18.50 -8.36
C GLY A 94 2.16 -17.93 -8.82
N LEU A 95 2.03 -17.59 -10.12
CA LEU A 95 0.86 -16.91 -10.68
C LEU A 95 0.16 -17.72 -11.79
N PRO A 96 -0.31 -18.97 -11.54
CA PRO A 96 -0.66 -19.95 -12.58
C PRO A 96 -1.59 -19.46 -13.71
N ASP A 97 -2.43 -18.46 -13.44
CA ASP A 97 -3.38 -17.88 -14.41
C ASP A 97 -2.76 -16.86 -15.39
N GLY A 98 -1.49 -16.46 -15.19
CA GLY A 98 -0.81 -15.44 -16.00
C GLY A 98 -0.33 -15.92 -17.38
N ALA A 99 -0.30 -17.23 -17.64
CA ALA A 99 0.30 -17.80 -18.86
C ALA A 99 -0.39 -17.31 -20.15
N THR A 100 -1.71 -17.24 -20.16
CA THR A 100 -2.51 -16.75 -21.30
C THR A 100 -2.25 -15.26 -21.57
N VAL A 101 -2.07 -14.47 -20.52
CA VAL A 101 -1.79 -13.03 -20.61
C VAL A 101 -0.37 -12.81 -21.14
N LEU A 102 0.61 -13.56 -20.63
CA LEU A 102 1.99 -13.52 -21.12
C LEU A 102 2.09 -13.95 -22.58
N HIS A 103 1.39 -15.02 -22.95
CA HIS A 103 1.34 -15.49 -24.33
C HIS A 103 0.77 -14.40 -25.26
N ARG A 104 -0.35 -13.78 -24.87
CA ARG A 104 -0.94 -12.68 -25.63
C ARG A 104 0.01 -11.49 -25.77
N ALA A 105 0.68 -11.09 -24.69
CA ALA A 105 1.64 -9.99 -24.70
C ALA A 105 2.77 -10.18 -25.71
N LEU A 106 3.20 -11.43 -25.90
CA LEU A 106 4.31 -11.77 -26.80
C LEU A 106 3.87 -12.04 -28.24
N THR A 107 2.71 -12.67 -28.45
CA THR A 107 2.31 -13.16 -29.79
C THR A 107 1.31 -12.27 -30.52
N ALA A 108 0.57 -11.42 -29.82
CA ALA A 108 -0.49 -10.63 -30.45
C ALA A 108 0.08 -9.59 -31.44
N THR A 109 -0.41 -9.61 -32.67
CA THR A 109 0.05 -8.73 -33.77
C THR A 109 -0.90 -7.56 -34.04
N SER A 110 -1.84 -7.29 -33.13
CA SER A 110 -2.83 -6.21 -33.30
C SER A 110 -2.13 -4.84 -33.39
N PRO A 111 -2.46 -4.00 -34.39
CA PRO A 111 -1.92 -2.65 -34.51
C PRO A 111 -2.38 -1.71 -33.40
N TRP A 112 -3.45 -2.06 -32.67
CA TRP A 112 -3.95 -1.32 -31.50
C TRP A 112 -3.33 -1.77 -30.19
N TYR A 113 -2.50 -2.81 -30.22
CA TYR A 113 -1.81 -3.34 -29.05
C TYR A 113 -0.35 -2.94 -29.11
N ASP A 114 -0.10 -1.75 -28.62
CA ASP A 114 1.19 -1.08 -28.70
C ASP A 114 2.23 -1.68 -27.72
N PRO A 115 3.53 -1.36 -27.88
CA PRO A 115 4.59 -1.91 -27.03
C PRO A 115 4.41 -1.61 -25.53
N PRO A 116 3.98 -0.40 -25.11
CA PRO A 116 3.64 -0.13 -23.72
C PRO A 116 2.56 -1.06 -23.16
N ALA A 117 1.48 -1.30 -23.91
CA ALA A 117 0.41 -2.20 -23.47
C ALA A 117 0.89 -3.66 -23.36
N ARG A 118 1.72 -4.12 -24.30
CA ARG A 118 2.34 -5.47 -24.25
C ARG A 118 3.25 -5.62 -23.03
N LEU A 119 4.07 -4.61 -22.76
CA LEU A 119 4.98 -4.61 -21.62
C LEU A 119 4.21 -4.61 -20.29
N ALA A 120 3.13 -3.83 -20.19
CA ALA A 120 2.25 -3.80 -19.03
C ALA A 120 1.59 -5.17 -18.78
N ASP A 121 1.06 -5.82 -19.81
CA ASP A 121 0.47 -7.15 -19.69
C ASP A 121 1.49 -8.24 -19.35
N ALA A 122 2.70 -8.17 -19.90
CA ALA A 122 3.78 -9.07 -19.53
C ALA A 122 4.16 -8.89 -18.04
N CYS A 123 4.23 -7.65 -17.56
CA CYS A 123 4.51 -7.37 -16.17
C CYS A 123 3.39 -7.81 -15.24
N ARG A 124 2.12 -7.64 -15.64
CA ARG A 124 0.95 -8.17 -14.95
C ARG A 124 0.99 -9.69 -14.83
N ALA A 125 1.33 -10.38 -15.92
CA ALA A 125 1.44 -11.84 -15.93
C ALA A 125 2.53 -12.37 -14.98
N LEU A 126 3.60 -11.60 -14.77
CA LEU A 126 4.70 -11.94 -13.86
C LEU A 126 4.54 -11.34 -12.45
N GLY A 127 3.56 -10.46 -12.23
CA GLY A 127 3.34 -9.74 -10.98
C GLY A 127 4.36 -8.61 -10.71
N VAL A 128 5.03 -8.11 -11.75
CA VAL A 128 5.97 -6.99 -11.69
C VAL A 128 5.19 -5.67 -11.64
N PRO A 129 5.41 -4.81 -10.63
CA PRO A 129 4.74 -3.51 -10.53
C PRO A 129 5.14 -2.58 -11.69
N PRO A 130 4.19 -1.93 -12.38
CA PRO A 130 4.48 -1.12 -13.56
C PRO A 130 5.31 0.13 -13.25
N GLU A 131 5.29 0.63 -12.01
CA GLU A 131 6.09 1.80 -11.60
C GLU A 131 7.61 1.52 -11.64
N LEU A 132 8.01 0.24 -11.67
CA LEU A 132 9.42 -0.15 -11.79
C LEU A 132 9.93 -0.12 -13.24
N ILE A 133 9.03 0.00 -14.21
CA ILE A 133 9.32 -0.09 -15.64
C ILE A 133 9.63 1.31 -16.19
N THR A 134 8.97 2.34 -15.67
CA THR A 134 8.97 3.72 -16.17
C THR A 134 10.19 4.57 -15.77
N ALA A 135 11.39 3.98 -15.62
CA ALA A 135 12.53 4.62 -14.97
C ALA A 135 12.76 6.10 -15.30
N ALA A 136 12.91 6.84 -14.21
CA ALA A 136 13.33 8.22 -14.15
C ALA A 136 14.62 8.47 -14.94
N GLU A 137 14.60 9.48 -15.82
CA GLU A 137 15.80 10.13 -16.34
C GLU A 137 16.62 10.72 -15.17
N PRO A 138 17.94 10.49 -15.11
CA PRO A 138 18.77 11.13 -14.09
C PRO A 138 18.85 12.64 -14.36
N GLY A 139 18.29 13.43 -13.44
CA GLY A 139 18.36 14.89 -13.47
C GLY A 139 17.09 15.60 -13.95
N ARG A 140 16.05 14.87 -14.36
CA ARG A 140 14.71 15.44 -14.49
C ARG A 140 14.09 15.46 -13.09
N PRO A 141 13.58 16.60 -12.57
CA PRO A 141 12.72 16.55 -11.39
C PRO A 141 11.66 15.49 -11.71
N ALA A 142 11.48 14.55 -10.77
CA ALA A 142 10.60 13.40 -10.95
C ALA A 142 9.38 13.86 -11.74
N PRO A 143 9.06 13.25 -12.90
CA PRO A 143 7.86 13.62 -13.61
C PRO A 143 6.75 13.55 -12.56
N THR A 144 6.17 14.71 -12.25
CA THR A 144 4.94 14.79 -11.48
C THR A 144 4.06 13.73 -12.12
N PRO A 145 3.60 12.72 -11.37
CA PRO A 145 3.01 11.52 -11.93
C PRO A 145 2.07 11.94 -13.06
N ILE A 146 2.38 11.47 -14.28
CA ILE A 146 1.58 11.74 -15.48
C ILE A 146 0.14 11.51 -15.06
N GLY A 147 -0.66 12.58 -15.05
CA GLY A 147 -1.89 12.67 -14.28
C GLY A 147 -2.68 11.37 -14.27
N VAL A 148 -2.55 10.61 -13.18
CA VAL A 148 -3.73 10.00 -12.58
C VAL A 148 -4.61 11.22 -12.36
N ALA A 149 -5.69 11.37 -13.13
CA ALA A 149 -6.74 12.30 -12.74
C ALA A 149 -6.98 11.99 -11.27
N ALA A 150 -6.64 12.91 -10.37
CA ALA A 150 -6.58 12.65 -8.93
C ALA A 150 -7.85 11.88 -8.58
N GLU A 151 -7.72 10.62 -8.15
CA GLU A 151 -8.88 9.76 -7.91
C GLU A 151 -9.77 10.51 -6.92
N VAL A 152 -10.89 11.02 -7.42
CA VAL A 152 -11.84 11.75 -6.59
C VAL A 152 -12.71 10.69 -5.95
N GLY A 153 -12.97 10.83 -4.67
CA GLY A 153 -13.80 9.88 -3.98
C GLY A 153 -14.12 10.30 -2.58
N VAL A 154 -14.81 9.41 -1.90
CA VAL A 154 -15.38 9.62 -0.58
C VAL A 154 -15.27 8.33 0.22
N VAL A 155 -15.26 8.45 1.55
CA VAL A 155 -15.32 7.29 2.44
C VAL A 155 -16.55 7.37 3.31
N LEU A 156 -17.37 6.34 3.25
CA LEU A 156 -18.45 6.14 4.21
C LEU A 156 -17.90 5.41 5.43
N VAL A 157 -18.29 5.87 6.61
CA VAL A 157 -18.00 5.23 7.90
C VAL A 157 -19.33 4.89 8.55
N HIS A 158 -19.47 3.65 9.01
CA HIS A 158 -20.63 3.21 9.77
C HIS A 158 -20.55 3.75 11.22
N ALA A 159 -20.70 5.07 11.35
CA ALA A 159 -20.83 5.80 12.60
C ALA A 159 -21.67 7.08 12.43
N PRO A 160 -22.30 7.59 13.50
CA PRO A 160 -22.89 8.94 13.50
C PRO A 160 -21.85 10.03 13.25
N VAL A 161 -22.29 11.18 12.72
CA VAL A 161 -21.42 12.28 12.28
C VAL A 161 -20.43 12.75 13.35
N ASP A 162 -20.84 12.78 14.61
CA ASP A 162 -19.98 13.20 15.72
C ASP A 162 -18.80 12.25 15.95
N ALA A 163 -19.06 10.95 15.87
CA ALA A 163 -18.05 9.92 16.07
C ALA A 163 -17.18 9.74 14.81
N ALA A 164 -17.75 9.92 13.61
CA ALA A 164 -16.99 9.89 12.37
C ALA A 164 -16.08 11.12 12.24
N ALA A 165 -16.57 12.32 12.57
CA ALA A 165 -15.79 13.55 12.53
C ALA A 165 -14.60 13.51 13.51
N ALA A 166 -14.74 12.86 14.67
CA ALA A 166 -13.62 12.69 15.59
C ALA A 166 -12.45 11.89 14.97
N ASP A 167 -12.75 10.98 14.05
CA ASP A 167 -11.78 10.08 13.42
C ASP A 167 -11.25 10.63 12.09
N ALA A 168 -11.97 11.56 11.44
CA ALA A 168 -11.57 12.18 10.17
C ALA A 168 -10.09 12.65 10.15
N PRO A 169 -9.54 13.26 11.22
CA PRO A 169 -8.16 13.71 11.23
C PRO A 169 -7.12 12.57 11.16
N LEU A 170 -7.51 11.31 11.42
CA LEU A 170 -6.64 10.12 11.25
C LEU A 170 -6.22 9.90 9.80
N SER A 171 -7.05 10.37 8.85
CA SER A 171 -6.72 10.34 7.42
C SER A 171 -5.61 11.33 7.02
N ARG A 172 -5.11 12.14 7.97
CA ARG A 172 -4.08 13.19 7.79
C ARG A 172 -4.45 14.30 6.80
N GLN A 173 -5.70 14.33 6.36
CA GLN A 173 -6.26 15.33 5.48
C GLN A 173 -7.38 16.06 6.20
N SER A 174 -7.66 17.29 5.79
CA SER A 174 -8.92 17.93 6.18
C SER A 174 -10.07 17.36 5.37
N ALA A 175 -11.21 17.27 6.02
CA ALA A 175 -12.40 16.69 5.42
C ALA A 175 -13.65 17.31 6.03
N TRP A 176 -14.71 17.31 5.23
CA TRP A 176 -16.08 17.44 5.68
C TRP A 176 -16.63 16.06 6.03
N THR A 177 -17.26 15.95 7.19
CA THR A 177 -18.01 14.76 7.59
C THR A 177 -19.50 15.08 7.49
N VAL A 178 -20.20 14.42 6.57
CA VAL A 178 -21.60 14.67 6.24
C VAL A 178 -22.48 13.52 6.74
N PRO A 179 -23.57 13.78 7.49
CA PRO A 179 -24.45 12.71 7.96
C PRO A 179 -25.26 12.09 6.81
N LEU A 180 -25.22 10.76 6.69
CA LEU A 180 -26.08 9.96 5.81
C LEU A 180 -27.06 9.14 6.65
N GLY A 181 -28.02 9.83 7.26
CA GLY A 181 -28.96 9.24 8.21
C GLY A 181 -28.37 9.07 9.61
N THR A 182 -28.77 8.01 10.33
CA THR A 182 -28.42 7.83 11.75
C THR A 182 -27.21 6.95 12.01
N ARG A 183 -26.69 6.24 11.00
CA ARG A 183 -25.64 5.22 11.16
C ARG A 183 -24.46 5.36 10.22
N TRP A 184 -24.62 6.11 9.13
CA TRP A 184 -23.56 6.34 8.16
C TRP A 184 -23.20 7.80 8.13
N SER A 185 -21.90 8.06 7.99
CA SER A 185 -21.36 9.38 7.73
C SER A 185 -20.41 9.30 6.56
N LEU A 186 -20.37 10.35 5.76
CA LEU A 186 -19.57 10.46 4.56
C LEU A 186 -18.43 11.44 4.79
N HIS A 187 -17.19 11.01 4.57
CA HIS A 187 -16.03 11.88 4.52
C HIS A 187 -15.79 12.34 3.09
N VAL A 188 -15.71 13.66 2.94
CA VAL A 188 -15.40 14.38 1.72
C VAL A 188 -14.14 15.21 1.95
N TRP A 189 -13.06 14.90 1.26
CA TRP A 189 -11.82 15.68 1.38
C TRP A 189 -11.92 16.99 0.61
N ASP A 190 -11.44 18.06 1.24
CA ASP A 190 -11.39 19.39 0.64
C ASP A 190 -10.10 19.67 -0.14
N GLY A 191 -9.24 18.65 -0.29
CA GLY A 191 -7.96 18.73 -1.00
C GLY A 191 -6.82 19.35 -0.19
N SER A 192 -7.04 19.68 1.09
CA SER A 192 -6.01 20.22 1.97
C SER A 192 -5.37 19.11 2.84
N GLY A 193 -4.03 19.08 2.89
CA GLY A 193 -3.27 18.08 3.63
C GLY A 193 -2.26 17.32 2.78
N GLU A 194 -1.74 16.22 3.32
CA GLU A 194 -0.89 15.30 2.56
C GLU A 194 -1.80 14.32 1.80
N PRO A 195 -1.69 14.22 0.45
CA PRO A 195 -2.52 13.32 -0.32
C PRO A 195 -2.36 11.88 0.19
N THR A 196 -3.45 11.30 0.68
CA THR A 196 -3.53 9.90 1.09
C THR A 196 -4.50 9.20 0.16
N SER A 197 -4.17 7.98 -0.26
CA SER A 197 -5.08 7.19 -1.11
C SER A 197 -6.39 6.94 -0.37
N LEU A 198 -7.50 6.83 -1.11
CA LEU A 198 -8.82 6.58 -0.52
C LEU A 198 -8.87 5.23 0.20
N VAL A 199 -8.06 4.28 -0.26
CA VAL A 199 -7.89 2.96 0.37
C VAL A 199 -7.22 3.11 1.74
N ASP A 200 -6.10 3.83 1.81
CA ASP A 200 -5.39 4.05 3.08
C ASP A 200 -6.24 4.85 4.06
N ALA A 201 -6.98 5.84 3.56
CA ALA A 201 -7.91 6.62 4.38
C ALA A 201 -9.04 5.74 4.95
N ALA A 202 -9.63 4.85 4.15
CA ALA A 202 -10.62 3.88 4.62
C ALA A 202 -10.03 2.90 5.63
N MET A 203 -8.83 2.37 5.39
CA MET A 203 -8.18 1.46 6.33
C MET A 203 -7.89 2.14 7.67
N ALA A 204 -7.33 3.36 7.66
CA ALA A 204 -7.06 4.12 8.88
C ALA A 204 -8.34 4.39 9.69
N LEU A 205 -9.46 4.70 9.02
CA LEU A 205 -10.75 4.87 9.69
C LEU A 205 -11.35 3.54 10.17
N ALA A 206 -11.02 2.43 9.52
CA ALA A 206 -11.49 1.10 9.87
C ALA A 206 -10.72 0.44 11.02
N GLU A 207 -9.50 0.92 11.34
CA GLU A 207 -8.71 0.48 12.51
C GLU A 207 -9.48 0.64 13.84
N GLN A 208 -10.44 1.57 13.86
CA GLN A 208 -11.40 1.77 14.96
C GLN A 208 -12.52 0.72 15.04
N GLN A 209 -12.33 -0.46 14.43
CA GLN A 209 -13.30 -1.56 14.34
C GLN A 209 -14.62 -1.16 13.66
N ARG A 210 -14.58 -0.15 12.78
CA ARG A 210 -15.74 0.33 12.04
C ARG A 210 -15.80 -0.31 10.67
N THR A 211 -17.00 -0.47 10.14
CA THR A 211 -17.17 -0.74 8.71
C THR A 211 -16.94 0.56 7.96
N THR A 212 -16.12 0.50 6.89
CA THR A 212 -15.99 1.62 5.96
C THR A 212 -16.20 1.19 4.53
N LEU A 213 -16.68 2.09 3.68
CA LEU A 213 -16.76 1.92 2.23
C LEU A 213 -16.06 3.12 1.58
N ALA A 214 -14.88 2.91 1.03
CA ALA A 214 -14.28 3.85 0.08
C ALA A 214 -14.89 3.61 -1.29
N TYR A 215 -15.26 4.68 -1.99
CA TYR A 215 -15.45 4.61 -3.43
C TYR A 215 -14.83 5.81 -4.13
N TRP A 216 -14.36 5.57 -5.34
CA TRP A 216 -13.58 6.51 -6.13
C TRP A 216 -13.94 6.44 -7.60
N TRP A 217 -13.65 7.53 -8.30
CA TRP A 217 -13.84 7.64 -9.74
C TRP A 217 -12.77 8.54 -10.35
N SER A 218 -12.58 8.33 -11.65
CA SER A 218 -11.72 9.10 -12.53
C SER A 218 -12.34 9.07 -13.93
N GLY A 219 -11.79 9.85 -14.87
CA GLY A 219 -12.27 9.80 -16.27
C GLY A 219 -12.11 8.44 -16.97
N ARG A 220 -11.48 7.43 -16.33
CA ARG A 220 -11.21 6.11 -16.91
C ARG A 220 -11.59 4.93 -16.02
N THR A 221 -11.66 5.12 -14.70
CA THR A 221 -11.82 4.04 -13.73
C THR A 221 -12.77 4.47 -12.63
N ALA A 222 -13.48 3.51 -12.03
CA ALA A 222 -14.26 3.72 -10.84
C ALA A 222 -14.24 2.46 -9.99
N GLY A 223 -14.28 2.57 -8.67
CA GLY A 223 -14.17 1.40 -7.82
C GLY A 223 -14.62 1.64 -6.40
N PHE A 224 -14.61 0.56 -5.62
CA PHE A 224 -14.85 0.62 -4.19
C PHE A 224 -14.04 -0.43 -3.43
N ILE A 225 -13.85 -0.15 -2.14
CA ILE A 225 -13.36 -1.10 -1.14
C ILE A 225 -14.26 -1.01 0.09
N LEU A 226 -14.85 -2.15 0.44
CA LEU A 226 -15.57 -2.36 1.69
C LEU A 226 -14.62 -3.00 2.71
N THR A 227 -14.44 -2.35 3.85
CA THR A 227 -13.72 -2.90 5.00
C THR A 227 -14.65 -3.17 6.16
N ARG A 228 -14.35 -4.22 6.93
CA ARG A 228 -15.00 -4.54 8.21
C ARG A 228 -13.91 -4.66 9.27
N GLY A 229 -13.75 -3.60 10.08
CA GLY A 229 -12.55 -3.46 10.91
C GLY A 229 -11.28 -3.43 10.06
N ASN A 230 -10.23 -4.13 10.46
CA ASN A 230 -8.94 -4.12 9.73
C ASN A 230 -8.86 -5.05 8.51
N ARG A 231 -9.99 -5.54 7.98
CA ARG A 231 -10.02 -6.49 6.85
C ARG A 231 -10.84 -5.98 5.70
N ILE A 232 -10.36 -6.24 4.49
CA ILE A 232 -11.12 -6.04 3.26
C ILE A 232 -12.18 -7.15 3.15
N ALA A 233 -13.45 -6.75 3.16
CA ALA A 233 -14.60 -7.64 3.01
C ALA A 233 -15.02 -7.80 1.54
N GLY A 234 -14.77 -6.77 0.72
CA GLY A 234 -15.02 -6.80 -0.72
C GLY A 234 -14.35 -5.62 -1.41
N ALA A 235 -13.94 -5.81 -2.65
CA ALA A 235 -13.35 -4.77 -3.49
C ALA A 235 -13.72 -5.04 -4.95
N HIS A 236 -13.87 -3.97 -5.73
CA HIS A 236 -14.16 -4.06 -7.15
C HIS A 236 -13.73 -2.78 -7.85
N GLU A 237 -13.31 -2.91 -9.11
CA GLU A 237 -12.95 -1.77 -9.96
C GLU A 237 -13.46 -2.00 -11.39
N TRP A 238 -14.13 -1.00 -11.95
CA TRP A 238 -14.50 -0.92 -13.37
C TRP A 238 -13.50 -0.07 -14.13
N GLY A 239 -13.17 -0.52 -15.34
CA GLY A 239 -12.23 0.18 -16.23
C GLY A 239 -10.76 0.10 -15.80
N GLY A 240 -10.49 -0.39 -14.58
CA GLY A 240 -9.14 -0.61 -14.07
C GLY A 240 -8.60 -2.00 -14.33
N ASP A 241 -7.38 -2.24 -13.84
CA ASP A 241 -6.58 -3.43 -14.12
C ASP A 241 -6.77 -4.55 -13.08
N ALA A 242 -7.62 -4.34 -12.07
CA ALA A 242 -7.90 -5.31 -11.04
C ALA A 242 -8.63 -6.56 -11.60
N PRO A 243 -8.19 -7.79 -11.27
CA PRO A 243 -8.81 -9.00 -11.78
C PRO A 243 -10.21 -9.21 -11.18
N ASN A 244 -11.23 -8.95 -12.00
CA ASN A 244 -12.64 -9.20 -11.65
C ASN A 244 -13.03 -10.64 -12.02
N THR A 245 -12.86 -11.57 -11.07
CA THR A 245 -13.32 -12.96 -11.24
C THR A 245 -14.82 -13.08 -10.91
N PRO A 246 -15.53 -14.10 -11.45
CA PRO A 246 -16.91 -14.37 -11.05
C PRO A 246 -17.07 -14.59 -9.54
N ASN A 247 -16.06 -15.18 -8.88
CA ASN A 247 -16.08 -15.43 -7.45
C ASN A 247 -15.85 -14.16 -6.63
N SER A 248 -14.87 -13.32 -7.01
CA SER A 248 -14.60 -12.05 -6.31
C SER A 248 -15.78 -11.07 -6.44
N THR A 249 -16.39 -10.98 -7.62
CA THR A 249 -17.60 -10.16 -7.83
C THR A 249 -18.80 -10.68 -7.04
N ALA A 250 -19.00 -11.99 -6.97
CA ALA A 250 -20.07 -12.58 -6.15
C ALA A 250 -19.88 -12.29 -4.67
N GLN A 251 -18.65 -12.46 -4.16
CA GLN A 251 -18.30 -12.18 -2.77
C GLN A 251 -18.48 -10.69 -2.43
N ALA A 252 -17.99 -9.79 -3.28
CA ALA A 252 -18.11 -8.35 -3.06
C ALA A 252 -19.59 -7.90 -3.07
N GLY A 253 -20.39 -8.40 -4.02
CA GLY A 253 -21.82 -8.08 -4.09
C GLY A 253 -22.60 -8.60 -2.88
N GLN A 254 -22.28 -9.79 -2.38
CA GLN A 254 -22.89 -10.33 -1.15
C GLN A 254 -22.48 -9.53 0.09
N ALA A 255 -21.21 -9.17 0.22
CA ALA A 255 -20.71 -8.39 1.36
C ALA A 255 -21.38 -7.00 1.42
N LEU A 256 -21.54 -6.34 0.27
CA LEU A 256 -22.28 -5.07 0.15
C LEU A 256 -23.75 -5.24 0.53
N ALA A 257 -24.43 -6.26 0.01
CA ALA A 257 -25.85 -6.51 0.29
C ALA A 257 -26.11 -6.73 1.79
N GLU A 258 -25.24 -7.50 2.44
CA GLU A 258 -25.29 -7.76 3.88
C GLU A 258 -25.07 -6.46 4.68
N GLU A 259 -24.03 -5.70 4.34
CA GLU A 259 -23.66 -4.50 5.09
C GLU A 259 -24.73 -3.40 5.01
N PHE A 260 -25.26 -3.16 3.81
CA PHE A 260 -26.29 -2.16 3.57
C PHE A 260 -27.71 -2.67 3.88
N ARG A 261 -27.83 -3.91 4.39
CA ARG A 261 -29.10 -4.56 4.77
C ARG A 261 -30.12 -4.58 3.63
N VAL A 262 -29.64 -4.90 2.44
CA VAL A 262 -30.43 -5.07 1.21
C VAL A 262 -30.18 -6.45 0.58
N PRO A 263 -30.35 -7.56 1.34
CA PRO A 263 -30.05 -8.91 0.86
C PRO A 263 -30.82 -9.29 -0.42
N GLU A 264 -32.03 -8.77 -0.59
CA GLU A 264 -32.85 -8.94 -1.80
C GLU A 264 -32.21 -8.35 -3.06
N GLN A 265 -31.30 -7.39 -2.91
CA GLN A 265 -30.56 -6.76 -4.00
C GLN A 265 -29.25 -7.47 -4.34
N ALA A 266 -28.84 -8.51 -3.59
CA ALA A 266 -27.58 -9.21 -3.85
C ALA A 266 -27.42 -9.70 -5.30
N PRO A 267 -28.45 -10.29 -5.97
CA PRO A 267 -28.33 -10.67 -7.38
C PRO A 267 -28.11 -9.48 -8.32
N ALA A 268 -28.80 -8.36 -8.05
CA ALA A 268 -28.67 -7.13 -8.85
C ALA A 268 -27.29 -6.48 -8.67
N LEU A 269 -26.78 -6.47 -7.43
CA LEU A 269 -25.42 -6.01 -7.12
C LEU A 269 -24.39 -6.85 -7.89
N VAL A 270 -24.44 -8.18 -7.78
CA VAL A 270 -23.51 -9.07 -8.49
C VAL A 270 -23.59 -8.90 -10.01
N ALA A 271 -24.81 -8.73 -10.56
CA ALA A 271 -24.99 -8.47 -11.98
C ALA A 271 -24.36 -7.13 -12.41
N LEU A 272 -24.54 -6.07 -11.61
CA LEU A 272 -23.93 -4.77 -11.87
C LEU A 272 -22.40 -4.81 -11.81
N LEU A 273 -21.82 -5.49 -10.82
CA LEU A 273 -20.37 -5.65 -10.70
C LEU A 273 -19.75 -6.38 -11.92
N ARG A 274 -20.53 -7.25 -12.57
CA ARG A 274 -20.11 -7.97 -13.78
C ARG A 274 -20.43 -7.22 -15.08
N SER A 275 -21.17 -6.12 -15.00
CA SER A 275 -21.54 -5.35 -16.18
C SER A 275 -20.33 -4.68 -16.80
N THR A 276 -20.23 -4.79 -18.13
CA THR A 276 -19.25 -4.08 -18.96
C THR A 276 -19.91 -3.04 -19.87
N ASP A 277 -21.23 -2.88 -19.75
CA ASP A 277 -22.04 -2.11 -20.71
C ASP A 277 -22.22 -0.65 -20.29
N LEU A 278 -21.73 -0.29 -19.10
CA LEU A 278 -21.78 1.05 -18.53
C LEU A 278 -20.38 1.65 -18.46
N ALA A 279 -20.28 2.97 -18.60
CA ALA A 279 -19.07 3.68 -18.22
C ALA A 279 -18.78 3.47 -16.72
N PRO A 280 -17.52 3.47 -16.27
CA PRO A 280 -17.18 3.22 -14.86
C PRO A 280 -17.95 4.09 -13.87
N ASP A 281 -18.06 5.39 -14.13
CA ASP A 281 -18.77 6.34 -13.26
C ASP A 281 -20.28 6.05 -13.24
N ASP A 282 -20.87 5.66 -14.37
CA ASP A 282 -22.28 5.27 -14.45
C ASP A 282 -22.55 3.97 -13.68
N ALA A 283 -21.63 3.00 -13.75
CA ALA A 283 -21.71 1.76 -12.99
C ALA A 283 -21.60 2.03 -11.48
N LEU A 284 -20.70 2.90 -11.06
CA LEU A 284 -20.56 3.30 -9.67
C LEU A 284 -21.79 4.10 -9.18
N ALA A 285 -22.33 5.02 -9.99
CA ALA A 285 -23.55 5.74 -9.66
C ALA A 285 -24.76 4.79 -9.55
N ALA A 286 -24.85 3.77 -10.40
CA ALA A 286 -25.87 2.72 -10.29
C ALA A 286 -25.69 1.90 -9.01
N LEU A 287 -24.45 1.61 -8.61
CA LEU A 287 -24.14 0.91 -7.36
C LEU A 287 -24.62 1.73 -6.16
N CYS A 288 -24.29 3.03 -6.10
CA CYS A 288 -24.75 3.92 -5.04
C CYS A 288 -26.27 3.94 -4.92
N ARG A 289 -27.01 3.94 -6.04
CA ARG A 289 -28.49 3.85 -6.03
C ARG A 289 -29.01 2.56 -5.41
N LEU A 290 -28.42 1.41 -5.75
CA LEU A 290 -28.81 0.12 -5.15
C LEU A 290 -28.56 0.10 -3.63
N LEU A 291 -27.45 0.69 -3.20
CA LEU A 291 -27.07 0.82 -1.79
C LEU A 291 -27.78 1.97 -1.04
N ARG A 292 -28.58 2.78 -1.75
CA ARG A 292 -29.27 3.97 -1.22
C ARG A 292 -28.31 5.03 -0.65
N ILE A 293 -27.18 5.21 -1.30
CA ILE A 293 -26.16 6.24 -1.04
C ILE A 293 -26.32 7.36 -2.09
N PRO A 294 -25.98 8.63 -1.80
CA PRO A 294 -26.00 9.71 -2.79
C PRO A 294 -25.18 9.37 -4.05
N ALA A 295 -25.88 9.13 -5.16
CA ALA A 295 -25.28 8.75 -6.44
C ALA A 295 -24.87 9.97 -7.26
N GLU A 296 -25.49 11.11 -6.99
CA GLU A 296 -25.20 12.42 -7.59
C GLU A 296 -23.79 12.94 -7.30
N LEU A 297 -23.09 12.34 -6.33
CA LEU A 297 -21.71 12.68 -5.99
C LEU A 297 -20.70 12.11 -6.99
N VAL A 298 -21.03 10.98 -7.62
CA VAL A 298 -20.13 10.30 -8.55
C VAL A 298 -19.95 11.16 -9.80
N GLY A 299 -18.70 11.31 -10.24
CA GLY A 299 -18.32 12.17 -11.36
C GLY A 299 -18.01 13.63 -10.97
N GLN A 300 -18.26 14.04 -9.72
CA GLN A 300 -17.88 15.37 -9.25
C GLN A 300 -16.37 15.48 -8.98
N THR A 301 -15.84 16.69 -9.01
CA THR A 301 -14.48 17.02 -8.58
C THR A 301 -14.38 17.18 -7.05
N SER A 302 -13.19 17.11 -6.47
CA SER A 302 -13.00 17.34 -5.03
C SER A 302 -13.52 18.72 -4.57
N GLU A 303 -13.39 19.75 -5.40
CA GLU A 303 -13.89 21.10 -5.12
C GLU A 303 -15.42 21.17 -5.11
N GLU A 304 -16.07 20.51 -6.07
CA GLU A 304 -17.53 20.41 -6.14
C GLU A 304 -18.09 19.62 -4.96
N LEU A 305 -17.45 18.50 -4.59
CA LEU A 305 -17.83 17.72 -3.42
C LEU A 305 -17.68 18.52 -2.12
N ALA A 306 -16.57 19.24 -1.94
CA ALA A 306 -16.35 20.09 -0.77
C ALA A 306 -17.40 21.21 -0.71
N THR A 307 -17.70 21.84 -1.86
CA THR A 307 -18.75 22.86 -1.98
C THR A 307 -20.13 22.29 -1.61
N TRP A 308 -20.48 21.12 -2.15
CA TRP A 308 -21.71 20.41 -1.79
C TRP A 308 -21.77 20.12 -0.28
N ALA A 309 -20.69 19.61 0.31
CA ALA A 309 -20.63 19.25 1.72
C ALA A 309 -20.88 20.46 2.63
N THR A 310 -20.41 21.65 2.25
CA THR A 310 -20.67 22.88 3.02
C THR A 310 -22.16 23.25 3.08
N ALA A 311 -22.95 22.83 2.09
CA ALA A 311 -24.37 23.12 2.00
C ALA A 311 -25.25 22.09 2.75
N VAL A 312 -24.69 20.97 3.21
CA VAL A 312 -25.48 19.91 3.85
C VAL A 312 -25.69 20.21 5.34
N PRO A 313 -26.95 20.25 5.82
CA PRO A 313 -27.23 20.46 7.24
C PRO A 313 -26.60 19.38 8.13
N GLY A 314 -25.88 19.81 9.17
CA GLY A 314 -25.21 18.91 10.11
C GLY A 314 -23.84 18.41 9.65
N ALA A 315 -23.34 18.84 8.49
CA ALA A 315 -21.97 18.59 8.10
C ALA A 315 -20.98 19.26 9.07
N ARG A 316 -19.87 18.57 9.37
CA ARG A 316 -18.80 19.06 10.25
C ARG A 316 -17.50 19.09 9.47
N HIS A 317 -16.87 20.26 9.41
CA HIS A 317 -15.50 20.38 8.91
C HIS A 317 -14.52 20.01 10.01
N THR A 318 -13.49 19.28 9.64
CA THR A 318 -12.39 18.88 10.52
C THR A 318 -11.07 19.20 9.84
N ASP A 319 -10.26 19.98 10.53
CA ASP A 319 -8.91 20.30 10.10
C ASP A 319 -7.99 19.07 10.21
N ARG A 320 -6.95 19.05 9.37
CA ARG A 320 -5.88 18.04 9.47
C ARG A 320 -5.22 18.06 10.85
N LEU A 321 -4.77 16.89 11.33
CA LEU A 321 -3.92 16.85 12.52
C LEU A 321 -2.61 17.58 12.24
N GLY A 322 -2.28 18.56 13.09
CA GLY A 322 -0.91 19.05 13.17
C GLY A 322 0.04 17.92 13.59
N PHE A 323 1.29 17.96 13.14
CA PHE A 323 2.29 16.92 13.42
C PHE A 323 2.35 16.50 14.90
N ALA A 324 2.34 17.48 15.82
CA ALA A 324 2.35 17.21 17.26
C ALA A 324 1.09 16.48 17.76
N ALA A 325 -0.08 16.78 17.19
CA ALA A 325 -1.34 16.13 17.53
C ALA A 325 -1.40 14.70 16.96
N ALA A 326 -0.88 14.48 15.75
CA ALA A 326 -0.74 13.14 15.16
C ALA A 326 0.18 12.24 15.99
N VAL A 327 1.32 12.77 16.46
CA VAL A 327 2.23 12.05 17.37
C VAL A 327 1.54 11.75 18.71
N ALA A 328 0.84 12.73 19.30
CA ALA A 328 0.13 12.54 20.56
C ALA A 328 -1.00 11.48 20.44
N HIS A 329 -1.71 11.46 19.31
CA HIS A 329 -2.74 10.46 19.00
C HIS A 329 -2.14 9.05 18.89
N ALA A 330 -1.07 8.90 18.11
CA ALA A 330 -0.38 7.62 17.94
C ALA A 330 0.15 7.05 19.26
N VAL A 331 0.66 7.91 20.16
CA VAL A 331 1.12 7.52 21.50
C VAL A 331 -0.04 7.14 22.44
N ARG A 332 -1.23 7.72 22.25
CA ARG A 332 -2.41 7.46 23.08
C ARG A 332 -3.12 6.16 22.73
N GLU A 333 -3.20 5.84 21.44
CA GLU A 333 -3.86 4.63 20.94
C GLU A 333 -2.96 3.38 20.97
N ALA A 334 -1.65 3.57 20.96
CA ALA A 334 -0.69 2.51 21.25
C ALA A 334 -0.12 2.70 22.67
N PRO A 335 -0.85 2.34 23.74
CA PRO A 335 -0.32 2.46 25.09
C PRO A 335 1.01 1.71 25.19
N PRO A 336 1.99 2.27 25.93
CA PRO A 336 3.38 1.82 25.93
C PRO A 336 3.57 0.34 26.32
N ASP A 337 2.55 -0.29 26.92
CA ASP A 337 2.59 -1.68 27.33
C ASP A 337 2.69 -2.66 26.15
N ASN A 338 2.05 -2.40 25.00
CA ASN A 338 2.03 -3.37 23.89
C ASN A 338 3.28 -3.30 22.99
N ILE A 339 3.74 -2.09 22.65
CA ILE A 339 4.91 -1.93 21.77
C ILE A 339 6.21 -2.31 22.50
N LEU A 340 6.33 -1.97 23.79
CA LEU A 340 7.51 -2.33 24.58
C LEU A 340 7.54 -3.82 24.93
N GLU A 341 6.39 -4.46 25.19
CA GLU A 341 6.34 -5.91 25.36
C GLU A 341 6.69 -6.67 24.09
N ASP A 342 6.15 -6.28 22.92
CA ASP A 342 6.46 -6.95 21.66
C ASP A 342 7.92 -6.75 21.24
N LEU A 343 8.48 -5.57 21.47
CA LEU A 343 9.92 -5.32 21.29
C LEU A 343 10.76 -6.10 22.30
N SER A 344 10.27 -6.33 23.52
CA SER A 344 10.99 -7.12 24.54
C SER A 344 10.96 -8.64 24.25
N LYS A 345 9.85 -9.16 23.70
CA LYS A 345 9.64 -10.57 23.35
C LYS A 345 10.46 -10.98 22.13
N ARG A 346 10.70 -10.08 21.17
CA ARG A 346 11.48 -10.34 19.94
C ARG A 346 12.99 -10.12 20.07
N ARG A 347 13.49 -9.60 21.20
CA ARG A 347 14.93 -9.32 21.37
C ARG A 347 15.70 -10.59 21.75
N PRO A 348 16.67 -11.03 20.93
CA PRO A 348 17.49 -12.20 21.23
C PRO A 348 18.31 -12.01 22.51
N GLY A 349 18.57 -13.08 23.24
CA GLY A 349 19.19 -13.03 24.58
C GLY A 349 20.53 -12.29 24.65
N TRP A 350 21.31 -12.29 23.56
CA TRP A 350 22.58 -11.55 23.48
C TRP A 350 22.38 -10.02 23.55
N TYR A 351 21.26 -9.50 23.03
CA TYR A 351 20.95 -8.07 23.04
C TYR A 351 20.63 -7.59 24.47
N ARG A 352 20.03 -8.46 25.30
CA ARG A 352 19.80 -8.18 26.72
C ARG A 352 21.11 -8.15 27.51
N LEU A 353 22.03 -9.07 27.21
CA LEU A 353 23.38 -9.07 27.81
C LEU A 353 24.17 -7.81 27.43
N LEU A 354 24.09 -7.40 26.16
CA LEU A 354 24.75 -6.17 25.69
C LEU A 354 24.19 -4.93 26.39
N ASN A 355 22.87 -4.80 26.51
CA ASN A 355 22.26 -3.70 27.26
C ASN A 355 22.61 -3.73 28.75
N GLY A 356 22.80 -4.92 29.33
CA GLY A 356 23.31 -5.06 30.69
C GLY A 356 24.71 -4.53 30.86
N LEU A 357 25.61 -4.88 29.94
CA LEU A 357 26.98 -4.38 29.91
C LEU A 357 26.99 -2.85 29.78
N VAL A 358 26.18 -2.30 28.87
CA VAL A 358 26.05 -0.85 28.67
C VAL A 358 25.49 -0.17 29.93
N ALA A 359 24.49 -0.74 30.59
CA ALA A 359 23.95 -0.20 31.84
C ALA A 359 25.01 -0.13 32.95
N VAL A 360 25.88 -1.15 33.08
CA VAL A 360 26.97 -1.16 34.06
C VAL A 360 28.01 -0.07 33.75
N VAL A 361 28.42 0.05 32.49
CA VAL A 361 29.38 1.08 32.05
C VAL A 361 28.81 2.49 32.29
N MET A 362 27.53 2.70 31.97
CA MET A 362 26.86 3.98 32.18
C MET A 362 26.65 4.28 33.67
N GLY A 363 26.36 3.27 34.49
CA GLY A 363 26.26 3.42 35.95
C GLY A 363 27.59 3.85 36.58
N LEU A 364 28.70 3.25 36.17
CA LEU A 364 30.05 3.65 36.61
C LEU A 364 30.41 5.06 36.15
N SER A 365 30.06 5.40 34.90
CA SER A 365 30.28 6.75 34.35
C SER A 365 29.44 7.79 35.10
N THR A 366 28.19 7.46 35.44
CA THR A 366 27.30 8.32 36.23
C THR A 366 27.81 8.51 37.66
N ALA A 367 28.37 7.47 38.29
CA ALA A 367 28.99 7.58 39.60
C ALA A 367 30.22 8.50 39.58
N LEU A 368 31.05 8.41 38.52
CA LEU A 368 32.16 9.32 38.31
C LEU A 368 31.69 10.76 38.13
N LEU A 369 30.64 10.99 37.32
CA LEU A 369 30.02 12.30 37.14
C LEU A 369 29.47 12.87 38.45
N ALA A 370 28.86 12.04 39.30
CA ALA A 370 28.38 12.45 40.61
C ALA A 370 29.54 12.87 41.55
N LEU A 371 30.68 12.17 41.47
CA LEU A 371 31.87 12.47 42.25
C LEU A 371 32.53 13.78 41.77
N LEU A 372 32.59 14.01 40.45
CA LEU A 372 33.05 15.26 39.86
C LEU A 372 32.13 16.44 40.18
N TRP A 373 30.81 16.20 40.21
CA TRP A 373 29.85 17.21 40.66
C TRP A 373 30.04 17.55 42.14
N HIS A 374 30.28 16.57 43.00
CA HIS A 374 30.56 16.79 44.43
C HIS A 374 31.83 17.63 44.66
N TRP A 375 32.81 17.55 43.74
CA TRP A 375 34.01 18.39 43.76
C TRP A 375 33.86 19.72 43.00
N ASN A 376 32.64 20.11 42.62
CA ASN A 376 32.34 21.32 41.82
C ASN A 376 33.07 21.40 40.48
N ALA A 377 33.53 20.27 39.93
CA ALA A 377 34.23 20.22 38.64
C ALA A 377 33.25 20.10 37.45
N MET A 378 31.96 19.85 37.70
CA MET A 378 30.96 19.67 36.65
C MET A 378 29.55 20.03 37.12
N SER A 379 28.65 20.30 36.17
CA SER A 379 27.23 20.57 36.44
C SER A 379 26.45 19.30 36.80
N GLY A 380 25.57 19.40 37.79
CA GLY A 380 24.66 18.31 38.21
C GLY A 380 23.70 17.85 37.11
N TRP A 381 23.51 18.63 36.05
CA TRP A 381 22.73 18.23 34.87
C TRP A 381 23.26 16.94 34.23
N TRP A 382 24.58 16.77 34.17
CA TRP A 382 25.21 15.58 33.57
C TRP A 382 24.98 14.32 34.42
N VAL A 383 24.89 14.47 35.74
CA VAL A 383 24.54 13.38 36.64
C VAL A 383 23.11 12.93 36.39
N LEU A 384 22.17 13.87 36.22
CA LEU A 384 20.77 13.59 35.96
C LEU A 384 20.56 12.89 34.60
N VAL A 385 21.24 13.35 33.56
CA VAL A 385 21.25 12.68 32.25
C VAL A 385 21.82 11.25 32.38
N GLY A 386 22.95 11.09 33.08
CA GLY A 386 23.56 9.78 33.32
C GLY A 386 22.63 8.80 34.04
N VAL A 387 21.90 9.26 35.06
CA VAL A 387 20.91 8.45 35.79
C VAL A 387 19.77 8.02 34.87
N LEU A 388 19.21 8.94 34.08
CA LEU A 388 18.12 8.62 33.15
C LEU A 388 18.54 7.62 32.07
N THR A 389 19.74 7.80 31.50
CA THR A 389 20.29 6.88 30.50
C THR A 389 20.57 5.51 31.10
N THR A 390 21.16 5.45 32.30
CA THR A 390 21.43 4.19 33.00
C THR A 390 20.14 3.43 33.32
N LEU A 391 19.10 4.13 33.79
CA LEU A 391 17.79 3.53 34.06
C LEU A 391 17.11 3.02 32.79
N SER A 392 17.25 3.72 31.66
CA SER A 392 16.72 3.28 30.36
C SER A 392 17.34 1.94 29.91
N TYR A 393 18.66 1.80 29.99
CA TYR A 393 19.34 0.55 29.64
C TYR A 393 19.08 -0.57 30.66
N ALA A 394 19.04 -0.25 31.96
CA ALA A 394 18.73 -1.21 33.01
C ALA A 394 17.27 -1.72 32.92
N TRP A 395 16.34 -0.91 32.43
CA TRP A 395 14.97 -1.34 32.17
C TRP A 395 14.89 -2.44 31.10
N GLY A 396 15.81 -2.41 30.12
CA GLY A 396 15.96 -3.42 29.08
C GLY A 396 16.43 -4.80 29.58
N LEU A 397 16.81 -4.92 30.85
CA LEU A 397 17.22 -6.19 31.49
C LEU A 397 16.07 -7.00 32.08
N ARG A 398 14.85 -6.45 32.15
CA ARG A 398 13.73 -7.15 32.79
C ARG A 398 13.46 -8.47 32.06
N PRO A 399 13.38 -9.61 32.79
CA PRO A 399 12.94 -10.85 32.19
C PRO A 399 11.50 -10.65 31.70
N GLY A 400 11.25 -10.96 30.42
CA GLY A 400 9.89 -11.03 29.91
C GLY A 400 9.08 -11.99 30.78
N ARG A 401 7.97 -11.52 31.34
CA ARG A 401 7.03 -12.40 32.04
C ARG A 401 6.58 -13.46 31.04
N ARG A 402 6.79 -14.73 31.39
CA ARG A 402 6.33 -15.87 30.59
C ARG A 402 4.82 -15.93 30.58
#